data_AF-A0A170W8R8-F1
#
_entry.id   AF-A0A170W8R8-F1
#
_cell.length_a   1.000
_cell.length_b   1.000
_cell.length_c   1.000
_cell.angle_alpha   90.00
_cell.angle_beta   90.00
_cell.angle_gamma   90.00
#
_symmetry.space_group_name_H-M   'P 1'
#
loop_
_entity.id
_entity.type
_entity.pdbx_description
1 polymer ?
#
loop_
_entity_poly.entity_id
_entity_poly.type
_entity_poly.pdbx_seq_one_letter_code
_entity_poly.pdbx_strand_id
1 'polypeptide(L)'
;YDKVMSEVNSSVIKKMLFNMALSSKHKELKKGIVRRNSFWDKTIFRKVQESMGGRLRLMVVGSAPLAGNVLTFARCALGCLIVEGYGQTECCAPITLTVQGDHVPEHVGPPVACCCVKLVDVPEMEYYASMNQGEVCVKGTNVFQGYFK
;
A
#
# COMPACT_ATOMS: atom_id res chain seq x y z
N TYR A 1 -3.27 -3.55 12.56
CA TYR A 1 -2.68 -4.85 12.20
C TYR A 1 -2.36 -5.65 13.45
N ASP A 2 -1.53 -5.13 14.35
CA ASP A 2 -1.01 -5.85 15.52
C ASP A 2 -2.10 -6.35 16.47
N LYS A 3 -3.13 -5.55 16.72
CA LYS A 3 -4.29 -5.96 17.52
C LYS A 3 -4.98 -7.21 16.95
N VAL A 4 -5.16 -7.27 15.63
CA VAL A 4 -5.77 -8.43 14.96
C VAL A 4 -4.85 -9.64 15.07
N MET A 5 -3.55 -9.46 14.82
CA MET A 5 -2.58 -10.56 14.92
C MET A 5 -2.44 -11.09 16.35
N SER A 6 -2.50 -10.23 17.37
CA SER A 6 -2.53 -10.61 18.78
C SER A 6 -3.76 -11.48 19.11
N GLU A 7 -4.95 -11.06 18.68
CA GLU A 7 -6.18 -11.84 18.90
C GLU A 7 -6.12 -13.19 18.17
N VAL A 8 -5.63 -13.22 16.93
CA VAL A 8 -5.51 -14.44 16.12
C VAL A 8 -4.49 -15.41 16.73
N ASN A 9 -3.38 -14.91 17.27
CA ASN A 9 -2.33 -15.73 17.88
C ASN A 9 -2.73 -16.34 19.24
N SER A 10 -3.85 -15.92 19.83
CA SER A 10 -4.36 -16.49 21.09
C SER A 10 -4.82 -17.95 20.99
N SER A 11 -5.10 -18.45 19.78
CA SER A 11 -5.60 -19.81 19.57
C SER A 11 -5.08 -20.41 18.25
N VAL A 12 -4.63 -21.65 18.30
CA VAL A 12 -4.10 -22.38 17.13
C VAL A 12 -5.17 -22.52 16.04
N ILE A 13 -6.41 -22.81 16.42
CA ILE A 13 -7.53 -22.96 15.47
C ILE A 13 -7.85 -21.61 14.81
N LYS A 14 -7.93 -20.52 15.60
CA LYS A 14 -8.15 -19.17 15.05
C LYS A 14 -7.05 -18.79 14.08
N LYS A 15 -5.79 -19.04 14.45
CA LYS A 15 -4.62 -18.80 13.60
C LYS A 15 -4.68 -19.59 12.30
N MET A 16 -5.00 -20.87 12.35
CA MET A 16 -5.14 -21.71 11.16
C MET A 16 -6.23 -21.18 10.22
N LEU A 17 -7.44 -20.94 10.73
CA LEU A 17 -8.56 -20.43 9.94
C LEU A 17 -8.27 -19.05 9.34
N PHE A 18 -7.66 -18.16 10.12
CA PHE A 18 -7.28 -16.83 9.65
C PHE A 18 -6.21 -16.87 8.56
N ASN A 19 -5.21 -17.75 8.69
CA ASN A 19 -4.19 -17.96 7.66
C ASN A 19 -4.80 -18.55 6.37
N MET A 20 -5.75 -19.48 6.48
CA MET A 20 -6.49 -19.99 5.33
C MET A 20 -7.30 -18.87 4.63
N ALA A 21 -7.98 -18.04 5.41
CA ALA A 21 -8.74 -16.89 4.90
C ALA A 21 -7.82 -15.89 4.19
N LEU A 22 -6.70 -15.50 4.81
CA LEU A 22 -5.71 -14.61 4.21
C LEU A 22 -5.11 -15.20 2.93
N SER A 23 -4.73 -16.48 2.93
CA SER A 23 -4.20 -17.15 1.74
C SER A 23 -5.21 -17.16 0.59
N SER A 24 -6.48 -17.44 0.88
CA SER A 24 -7.56 -17.41 -0.11
C SER A 24 -7.75 -16.01 -0.69
N LYS A 25 -7.84 -14.98 0.17
CA LYS A 25 -8.00 -13.58 -0.28
C LYS A 25 -6.76 -13.08 -1.03
N HIS A 26 -5.58 -13.51 -0.64
CA HIS A 26 -4.34 -13.16 -1.32
C HIS A 26 -4.30 -13.75 -2.74
N LYS A 27 -4.77 -14.99 -2.93
CA LYS A 27 -4.96 -15.59 -4.27
C LYS A 27 -5.97 -14.81 -5.12
N GLU A 28 -7.04 -14.29 -4.52
CA GLU A 28 -7.99 -13.41 -5.21
C GLU A 28 -7.33 -12.10 -5.65
N LEU A 29 -6.56 -11.45 -4.75
CA LEU A 29 -5.82 -10.23 -5.07
C LEU A 29 -4.85 -10.44 -6.24
N LYS A 30 -4.12 -11.56 -6.28
CA LYS A 30 -3.24 -11.91 -7.41
C LYS A 30 -3.97 -12.05 -8.75
N LYS A 31 -5.27 -12.31 -8.71
CA LYS A 31 -6.14 -12.37 -9.90
C LYS A 31 -6.84 -11.03 -10.18
N GLY A 32 -6.49 -9.96 -9.47
CA GLY A 32 -7.14 -8.66 -9.57
C GLY A 32 -8.54 -8.60 -8.94
N ILE A 33 -8.94 -9.62 -8.17
CA ILE A 33 -10.27 -9.70 -7.56
C ILE A 33 -10.22 -9.02 -6.20
N VAL A 34 -10.79 -7.82 -6.13
CA VAL A 34 -11.02 -7.08 -4.87
C VAL A 34 -12.50 -7.11 -4.56
N ARG A 35 -12.88 -7.79 -3.47
CA ARG A 35 -14.28 -7.93 -3.05
C ARG A 35 -14.41 -7.99 -1.55
N ARG A 36 -15.63 -7.73 -1.06
CA ARG A 36 -15.99 -7.70 0.37
C ARG A 36 -17.15 -8.66 0.72
N ASN A 37 -17.55 -9.53 -0.20
CA ASN A 37 -18.74 -10.37 -0.08
C ASN A 37 -18.43 -11.89 -0.09
N SER A 38 -17.16 -12.28 0.03
CA SER A 38 -16.78 -13.70 0.10
C SER A 38 -17.21 -14.33 1.43
N PHE A 39 -17.15 -15.66 1.49
CA PHE A 39 -17.36 -16.40 2.74
C PHE A 39 -16.44 -15.90 3.86
N TRP A 40 -15.16 -15.66 3.56
CA TRP A 40 -14.17 -15.16 4.51
C TRP A 40 -14.45 -13.74 4.99
N ASP A 41 -15.01 -12.89 4.11
CA ASP A 41 -15.40 -11.53 4.49
C ASP A 41 -16.54 -11.55 5.51
N LYS A 42 -17.53 -12.42 5.34
CA LYS A 42 -18.69 -12.53 6.23
C LYS A 42 -18.36 -13.15 7.59
N THR A 43 -17.34 -14.02 7.66
CA THR A 43 -17.02 -14.83 8.84
C THR A 43 -15.78 -14.37 9.59
N ILE A 44 -14.67 -14.10 8.89
CA ILE A 44 -13.37 -13.78 9.50
C ILE A 44 -13.12 -12.27 9.49
N PHE A 45 -13.29 -11.61 8.34
CA PHE A 45 -12.89 -10.20 8.20
C PHE A 45 -13.99 -9.19 8.53
N ARG A 46 -15.22 -9.64 8.79
CA ARG A 46 -16.38 -8.79 9.08
C ARG A 46 -16.09 -7.76 10.17
N LYS A 47 -15.51 -8.19 11.29
CA LYS A 47 -15.14 -7.30 12.41
C LYS A 47 -14.14 -6.22 11.99
N VAL A 48 -13.14 -6.59 11.18
CA VAL A 48 -12.12 -5.64 10.68
C VAL A 48 -12.78 -4.61 9.75
N GLN A 49 -13.67 -5.05 8.87
CA GLN A 49 -14.41 -4.18 7.95
C GLN A 49 -15.37 -3.24 8.68
N GLU A 50 -16.10 -3.75 9.68
CA GLU A 50 -17.02 -2.97 10.51
C GLU A 50 -16.28 -1.93 11.36
N SER A 51 -15.08 -2.23 11.86
CA SER A 51 -14.25 -1.25 12.59
C SER A 51 -13.82 -0.03 11.74
N MET A 52 -13.83 -0.18 10.41
CA MET A 52 -13.56 0.90 9.45
C MET A 52 -14.85 1.48 8.85
N GLY A 53 -16.01 1.28 9.51
CA GLY A 53 -17.31 1.82 9.12
C GLY A 53 -18.10 0.96 8.12
N GLY A 54 -17.58 -0.19 7.68
CA GLY A 54 -18.34 -1.20 6.93
C GLY A 54 -18.73 -0.83 5.49
N ARG A 55 -18.39 0.36 4.99
CA ARG A 55 -18.65 0.81 3.61
C ARG A 55 -17.42 1.35 2.90
N LEU A 56 -16.22 0.99 3.38
CA LEU A 56 -14.96 1.42 2.79
C LEU A 56 -14.81 0.90 1.35
N ARG A 57 -14.44 1.78 0.42
CA ARG A 57 -14.27 1.47 -1.01
C ARG A 57 -12.86 1.75 -1.51
N LEU A 58 -12.23 2.79 -0.97
CA LEU A 58 -10.90 3.25 -1.31
C LEU A 58 -10.18 3.68 -0.03
N MET A 59 -8.92 3.31 0.07
CA MET A 59 -7.98 3.83 1.05
C MET A 59 -6.73 4.30 0.30
N VAL A 60 -6.24 5.49 0.64
CA VAL A 60 -4.98 6.03 0.16
C VAL A 60 -4.01 6.01 1.34
N VAL A 61 -2.85 5.39 1.18
CA VAL A 61 -1.77 5.36 2.18
C VAL A 61 -0.52 6.01 1.58
N GLY A 62 0.33 6.57 2.42
CA GLY A 62 1.54 7.26 2.00
C GLY A 62 2.30 7.85 3.19
N SER A 63 3.15 8.83 2.90
CA SER A 63 4.02 9.56 3.86
C SER A 63 5.17 8.75 4.46
N ALA A 64 4.95 7.49 4.82
CA ALA A 64 5.99 6.61 5.34
C ALA A 64 5.91 5.22 4.69
N PRO A 65 7.04 4.49 4.60
CA PRO A 65 7.06 3.13 4.05
C PRO A 65 6.10 2.21 4.80
N LEU A 66 5.18 1.57 4.09
CA LEU A 66 4.31 0.54 4.65
C LEU A 66 4.91 -0.84 4.40
N ALA A 67 5.08 -1.63 5.47
CA ALA A 67 5.58 -2.99 5.33
C ALA A 67 4.65 -3.84 4.43
N GLY A 68 5.23 -4.59 3.49
CA GLY A 68 4.46 -5.27 2.44
C GLY A 68 3.47 -6.31 2.96
N ASN A 69 3.77 -6.96 4.09
CA ASN A 69 2.87 -7.87 4.79
C ASN A 69 1.65 -7.14 5.37
N VAL A 70 1.82 -5.93 5.89
CA VAL A 70 0.74 -5.10 6.45
C VAL A 70 -0.18 -4.61 5.33
N LEU A 71 0.39 -4.13 4.22
CA LEU A 71 -0.38 -3.71 3.05
C LEU A 71 -1.18 -4.88 2.46
N THR A 72 -0.54 -6.05 2.31
CA THR A 72 -1.20 -7.26 1.81
C THR A 72 -2.33 -7.69 2.75
N PHE A 73 -2.09 -7.69 4.07
CA PHE A 73 -3.14 -7.96 5.05
C PHE A 73 -4.31 -6.98 4.92
N ALA A 74 -4.03 -5.68 4.84
CA ALA A 74 -5.06 -4.65 4.75
C ALA A 74 -5.92 -4.83 3.49
N ARG A 75 -5.29 -5.06 2.33
CA ARG A 75 -5.98 -5.36 1.06
C ARG A 75 -6.89 -6.58 1.19
N CYS A 76 -6.39 -7.67 1.78
CA CYS A 76 -7.15 -8.91 1.99
C CYS A 76 -8.33 -8.72 2.96
N ALA A 77 -8.09 -8.08 4.10
CA ALA A 77 -9.06 -8.01 5.19
C ALA A 77 -10.15 -6.96 4.94
N LEU A 78 -9.80 -5.80 4.37
CA LEU A 78 -10.76 -4.75 4.09
C LEU A 78 -11.54 -5.01 2.79
N GLY A 79 -10.94 -5.73 1.83
CA GLY A 79 -11.60 -6.07 0.58
C GLY A 79 -11.96 -4.85 -0.27
N CYS A 80 -11.19 -3.77 -0.15
CA CYS A 80 -11.35 -2.52 -0.87
C CYS A 80 -10.07 -2.16 -1.63
N LEU A 81 -10.14 -1.16 -2.52
CA LEU A 81 -8.96 -0.66 -3.21
C LEU A 81 -8.07 0.07 -2.20
N ILE A 82 -6.78 -0.30 -2.14
CA ILE A 82 -5.78 0.38 -1.32
C ILE A 82 -4.61 0.76 -2.23
N VAL A 83 -4.42 2.06 -2.40
CA VAL A 83 -3.32 2.64 -3.19
C VAL A 83 -2.29 3.24 -2.25
N GLU A 84 -1.02 2.92 -2.49
CA GLU A 84 0.11 3.51 -1.79
C GLU A 84 0.78 4.54 -2.71
N GLY A 85 1.12 5.70 -2.17
CA GLY A 85 1.79 6.76 -2.92
C GLY A 85 2.93 7.41 -2.13
N TYR A 86 3.95 7.83 -2.87
CA TYR A 86 5.05 8.64 -2.35
C TYR A 86 4.87 10.07 -2.83
N GLY A 87 5.15 11.02 -1.94
CA GLY A 87 5.03 12.44 -2.21
C GLY A 87 5.58 13.23 -1.05
N GLN A 88 5.61 14.55 -1.23
CA GLN A 88 6.16 15.50 -0.27
C GLN A 88 5.27 16.73 -0.26
N THR A 89 5.36 17.54 0.80
CA THR A 89 4.61 18.81 0.89
C THR A 89 4.96 19.72 -0.28
N GLU A 90 6.22 19.72 -0.68
CA GLU A 90 6.86 20.47 -1.75
C GLU A 90 6.36 20.05 -3.15
N CYS A 91 5.65 18.92 -3.27
CA CYS A 91 5.10 18.40 -4.51
C CYS A 91 3.57 18.37 -4.52
N CYS A 92 2.89 19.03 -3.56
CA CYS A 92 1.43 19.16 -3.53
C CYS A 92 0.69 17.82 -3.76
N ALA A 93 0.87 16.87 -2.84
CA ALA A 93 0.32 15.50 -2.87
C ALA A 93 1.24 14.46 -3.60
N PRO A 94 0.77 13.35 -4.21
CA PRO A 94 1.67 12.27 -4.61
C PRO A 94 2.49 12.63 -5.85
N ILE A 95 3.76 12.22 -5.84
CA ILE A 95 4.67 12.14 -6.98
C ILE A 95 4.44 10.81 -7.72
N THR A 96 4.24 9.73 -6.97
CA THR A 96 3.91 8.40 -7.48
C THR A 96 2.67 7.85 -6.79
N LEU A 97 1.92 7.00 -7.48
CA LEU A 97 0.75 6.35 -6.90
C LEU A 97 0.56 4.96 -7.50
N THR A 98 0.30 3.97 -6.66
CA THR A 98 -0.04 2.61 -7.08
C THR A 98 -1.28 2.61 -7.99
N VAL A 99 -1.22 1.85 -9.08
CA VAL A 99 -2.33 1.75 -10.05
C VAL A 99 -3.33 0.68 -9.62
N GLN A 100 -4.61 0.89 -9.91
CA GLN A 100 -5.63 -0.11 -9.66
C GLN A 100 -5.32 -1.44 -10.38
N GLY A 101 -5.40 -2.55 -9.65
CA GLY A 101 -5.08 -3.89 -10.16
C GLY A 101 -3.64 -4.31 -9.85
N ASP A 102 -2.77 -3.35 -9.51
CA ASP A 102 -1.47 -3.66 -8.95
C ASP A 102 -1.62 -4.11 -7.49
N HIS A 103 -1.19 -5.33 -7.23
CA HIS A 103 -1.28 -5.99 -5.93
C HIS A 103 0.10 -6.28 -5.34
N VAL A 104 1.17 -5.99 -6.07
CA VAL A 104 2.53 -6.17 -5.59
C VAL A 104 2.75 -5.15 -4.47
N PRO A 105 3.32 -5.56 -3.32
CA PRO A 105 3.69 -4.62 -2.27
C PRO A 105 5.13 -4.10 -2.49
N GLU A 106 5.61 -3.25 -1.58
CA GLU A 106 7.02 -2.82 -1.53
C GLU A 106 7.44 -1.93 -2.72
N HIS A 107 6.48 -1.23 -3.32
CA HIS A 107 6.70 -0.10 -4.22
C HIS A 107 5.58 0.91 -4.07
N VAL A 108 5.85 2.15 -4.49
CA VAL A 108 4.91 3.28 -4.38
C VAL A 108 4.22 3.61 -5.71
N GLY A 109 4.40 2.75 -6.71
CA GLY A 109 3.77 2.85 -8.02
C GLY A 109 4.52 3.77 -9.00
N PRO A 110 3.99 3.93 -10.23
CA PRO A 110 4.57 4.80 -11.23
C PRO A 110 4.37 6.29 -10.90
N PRO A 111 5.12 7.19 -11.57
CA PRO A 111 4.86 8.62 -11.53
C PRO A 111 3.42 8.96 -11.90
N VAL A 112 2.82 9.92 -11.20
CA VAL A 112 1.52 10.49 -11.61
C VAL A 112 1.68 11.29 -12.90
N ALA A 113 0.58 11.52 -13.62
CA ALA A 113 0.61 12.03 -15.00
C ALA A 113 1.36 13.36 -15.20
N CYS A 114 1.43 14.21 -14.17
CA CYS A 114 2.14 15.49 -14.23
C CYS A 114 3.60 15.43 -13.79
N CYS A 115 4.11 14.27 -13.36
CA CYS A 115 5.46 14.11 -12.82
C CYS A 115 6.35 13.26 -13.75
N CYS A 116 7.61 13.65 -13.83
CA CYS A 116 8.73 12.82 -14.25
C CYS A 116 9.65 12.56 -13.06
N VAL A 117 10.15 11.34 -12.94
CA VAL A 117 11.05 10.91 -11.86
C VAL A 117 12.33 10.34 -12.47
N LYS A 118 13.48 10.66 -11.87
CA LYS A 118 14.77 10.03 -12.20
C LYS A 118 15.58 9.76 -10.94
N LEU A 119 16.50 8.81 -11.02
CA LEU A 119 17.55 8.62 -10.02
C LEU A 119 18.78 9.42 -10.43
N VAL A 120 19.40 10.09 -9.47
CA VAL A 120 20.69 10.77 -9.61
C VAL A 120 21.71 10.11 -8.69
N ASP A 121 22.93 9.92 -9.17
CA ASP A 121 24.00 9.30 -8.39
C ASP A 121 24.30 10.10 -7.12
N VAL A 122 24.60 9.39 -6.03
CA VAL A 122 25.08 9.95 -4.76
C VAL A 122 26.34 9.17 -4.36
N PRO A 123 27.51 9.53 -4.92
CA PRO A 123 28.76 8.77 -4.72
C PRO A 123 29.17 8.63 -3.25
N GLU A 124 28.87 9.63 -2.42
CA GLU A 124 29.19 9.64 -0.98
C GLU A 124 28.44 8.55 -0.19
N MET A 125 27.31 8.06 -0.72
CA MET A 125 26.52 6.96 -0.15
C MET A 125 26.64 5.67 -0.96
N GLU A 126 27.54 5.63 -1.95
CA GLU A 126 27.71 4.52 -2.89
C GLU A 126 26.42 4.17 -3.67
N TYR A 127 25.53 5.15 -3.87
CA TYR A 127 24.31 4.97 -4.67
C TYR A 127 24.53 5.44 -6.10
N TYR A 128 24.28 4.53 -7.05
CA TYR A 128 24.44 4.80 -8.48
C TYR A 128 23.19 4.39 -9.25
N ALA A 129 22.72 5.27 -10.13
CA ALA A 129 21.52 5.06 -10.94
C ALA A 129 21.67 3.84 -11.84
N SER A 130 22.89 3.50 -12.26
CA SER A 130 23.24 2.26 -12.97
C SER A 130 22.90 0.98 -12.19
N MET A 131 22.81 1.06 -10.86
CA MET A 131 22.40 -0.03 -9.96
C MET A 131 20.94 0.11 -9.49
N ASN A 132 20.14 0.97 -10.14
CA ASN A 132 18.78 1.32 -9.72
C ASN A 132 18.70 1.90 -8.29
N GLN A 133 19.73 2.65 -7.88
CA GLN A 133 19.79 3.36 -6.60
C GLN A 133 20.19 4.82 -6.84
N GLY A 134 19.83 5.73 -5.94
CA GLY A 134 20.20 7.14 -6.08
C GLY A 134 19.21 8.07 -5.41
N GLU A 135 19.48 9.37 -5.50
CA GLU A 135 18.54 10.40 -5.07
C GLU A 135 17.35 10.47 -6.03
N VAL A 136 16.14 10.43 -5.47
CA VAL A 136 14.90 10.55 -6.24
C VAL A 136 14.67 12.03 -6.59
N CYS A 137 14.89 12.38 -7.85
CA CYS A 137 14.65 13.72 -8.38
C CYS A 137 13.34 13.78 -9.17
N VAL A 138 12.58 14.85 -8.98
CA VAL A 138 11.23 15.01 -9.53
C VAL A 138 11.11 16.31 -10.30
N LYS A 139 10.40 16.26 -11.43
CA LYS A 139 9.96 17.42 -12.19
C LYS A 139 8.49 17.28 -12.50
N GLY A 140 7.68 18.28 -12.15
CA GLY A 140 6.26 18.27 -12.47
C GLY A 140 5.59 19.60 -12.18
N THR A 141 4.37 19.79 -12.69
CA THR A 141 3.58 21.01 -12.48
C THR A 141 3.04 21.14 -11.05
N ASN A 142 3.15 20.08 -10.25
CA ASN A 142 2.78 20.01 -8.85
C ASN A 142 3.92 20.39 -7.89
N VAL A 143 5.16 20.54 -8.39
CA VAL A 143 6.28 21.04 -7.58
C VAL A 143 6.02 22.51 -7.23
N PHE A 144 6.07 22.84 -5.94
CA PHE A 144 5.78 24.18 -5.45
C PHE A 144 6.80 25.22 -5.94
N GLN A 145 6.46 26.51 -5.83
CA GLN A 145 7.34 27.59 -6.29
C GLN A 145 8.60 27.76 -5.42
N GLY A 146 8.58 27.23 -4.20
CA GLY A 146 9.64 27.36 -3.21
C GLY A 146 9.07 27.67 -1.82
N TYR A 147 9.95 27.63 -0.82
CA TYR A 147 9.60 28.02 0.53
C TYR A 147 9.37 29.53 0.64
N PHE A 148 8.47 29.91 1.55
CA PHE A 148 8.25 31.30 1.90
C PHE A 148 9.55 31.94 2.42
N LYS A 149 9.78 33.20 2.03
CA LYS A 149 10.94 34.00 2.44
C LYS A 149 10.54 34.98 3.53
#